data_AF-A0A7X5JEW6-F1
#
_entry.id   AF-A0A7X5JEW6-F1
#
_cell.length_a   1.000
_cell.length_b   1.000
_cell.length_c   1.000
_cell.angle_alpha   90.00
_cell.angle_beta   90.00
_cell.angle_gamma   90.00
#
_symmetry.space_group_name_H-M   'P 1'
#
loop_
_entity.id
_entity.type
_entity.pdbx_description
1 polymer ?
#
loop_
_entity_poly.entity_id
_entity_poly.type
_entity_poly.pdbx_seq_one_letter_code
_entity_poly.pdbx_strand_id
1 'polypeptide(L)'
;MERKMTTKNKILIALALVALAVVTRFMPHLWNFTALTAVALFAGNYLGPRYAVGVVFSAMVLSDFFIGFYDWKLMLIVYGSFAMVGFIPSLIGRVGRGKNQNKKQNLYSNTTKVFGMSLLGSILFFLVTNWAVWFFGAMYPADFSGLVSSYVAGLPFFRNAILGDLWYTGVFFGVYEYSLYLKEKWALNRKIVKVNN
;
A
#
# COMPACT_ATOMS: atom_id res chain seq x y z
N MET A 1 21.39 -8.86 16.85
CA MET A 1 20.00 -8.62 17.32
C MET A 1 19.53 -7.31 16.70
N GLU A 2 18.67 -7.36 15.67
CA GLU A 2 18.05 -6.15 15.11
C GLU A 2 17.14 -5.52 16.16
N ARG A 3 17.36 -4.25 16.52
CA ARG A 3 16.47 -3.52 17.43
C ARG A 3 15.09 -3.46 16.79
N LYS A 4 14.09 -4.10 17.40
CA LYS A 4 12.67 -3.88 17.07
C LYS A 4 12.41 -2.37 16.99
N MET A 5 11.75 -1.92 15.92
CA MET A 5 11.33 -0.52 15.81
C MET A 5 10.48 -0.14 17.03
N THR A 6 10.88 0.96 17.68
CA THR A 6 10.13 1.54 18.80
C THR A 6 8.77 2.03 18.30
N THR A 7 7.79 2.09 19.20
CA THR A 7 6.44 2.61 18.87
C THR A 7 6.50 4.02 18.30
N LYS A 8 7.36 4.88 18.88
CA LYS A 8 7.60 6.25 18.38
C LYS A 8 8.04 6.27 16.92
N ASN A 9 8.99 5.43 16.53
CA ASN A 9 9.47 5.35 15.14
C ASN A 9 8.38 4.85 14.20
N LYS A 10 7.57 3.87 14.63
CA LYS A 10 6.45 3.38 13.82
C LYS A 10 5.40 4.46 13.55
N ILE A 11 5.08 5.26 14.56
CA ILE A 11 4.13 6.38 14.43
C ILE A 11 4.69 7.43 13.46
N LEU A 12 5.97 7.79 13.59
CA LEU A 12 6.60 8.76 12.67
C LEU A 12 6.57 8.28 11.21
N ILE A 13 6.88 7.00 10.97
CA ILE A 13 6.81 6.42 9.62
C ILE A 13 5.35 6.40 9.14
N ALA A 14 4.40 6.01 10.00
CA ALA A 14 2.98 6.01 9.65
C ALA A 14 2.49 7.41 9.23
N LEU A 15 2.87 8.46 9.97
CA LEU A 15 2.53 9.84 9.64
C LEU A 15 3.13 10.28 8.30
N ALA A 16 4.39 9.92 8.04
CA ALA A 16 5.03 10.22 6.76
C ALA A 16 4.32 9.52 5.58
N LEU A 17 3.90 8.26 5.77
CA LEU A 17 3.14 7.51 4.78
C LEU A 17 1.75 8.12 4.52
N VAL A 18 1.06 8.58 5.58
CA VAL A 18 -0.21 9.29 5.47
C VAL A 18 -0.02 10.56 4.65
N ALA A 19 0.96 11.40 5.03
CA ALA A 19 1.24 12.66 4.32
C ALA A 19 1.54 12.41 2.84
N LEU A 20 2.36 11.40 2.53
CA LEU A 20 2.71 11.06 1.16
C LEU A 20 1.49 10.57 0.36
N ALA A 21 0.67 9.68 0.91
CA ALA A 21 -0.57 9.23 0.29
C ALA A 21 -1.48 10.42 -0.04
N VAL A 22 -1.70 11.31 0.94
CA VAL A 22 -2.51 12.53 0.80
C VAL A 22 -1.96 13.40 -0.32
N VAL A 23 -0.66 13.75 -0.30
CA VAL A 23 -0.03 14.58 -1.34
C VAL A 23 -0.22 13.99 -2.73
N THR A 24 0.02 12.68 -2.90
CA THR A 24 -0.15 12.03 -4.21
C THR A 24 -1.59 12.05 -4.73
N ARG A 25 -2.59 12.31 -3.88
CA ARG A 25 -4.00 12.47 -4.29
C ARG A 25 -4.38 13.90 -4.69
N PHE A 26 -3.58 14.90 -4.30
CA PHE A 26 -3.80 16.30 -4.70
C PHE A 26 -2.98 16.70 -5.92
N MET A 27 -1.89 15.97 -6.21
CA MET A 27 -1.10 16.23 -7.41
C MET A 27 -1.92 15.94 -8.68
N PRO A 28 -1.66 16.63 -9.80
CA PRO A 28 -2.26 16.26 -11.07
C PRO A 28 -1.83 14.84 -11.45
N HIS A 29 -2.77 13.90 -11.37
CA HIS A 29 -2.52 12.48 -11.64
C HIS A 29 -3.66 11.88 -12.45
N LEU A 30 -3.37 10.77 -13.13
CA LEU A 30 -4.42 9.96 -13.76
C LEU A 30 -5.31 9.34 -12.68
N TRP A 31 -6.58 9.09 -12.99
CA TRP A 31 -7.49 8.47 -12.01
C TRP A 31 -6.93 7.11 -11.56
N ASN A 32 -6.99 6.86 -10.25
CA ASN A 32 -6.38 5.72 -9.55
C ASN A 32 -4.84 5.62 -9.60
N PHE A 33 -4.13 6.57 -10.20
CA PHE A 33 -2.66 6.63 -10.13
C PHE A 33 -2.22 7.34 -8.82
N THR A 34 -2.23 6.62 -7.70
CA THR A 34 -1.90 7.19 -6.38
C THR A 34 -0.98 6.26 -5.57
N ALA A 35 -0.36 6.76 -4.51
CA ALA A 35 0.54 5.95 -3.69
C ALA A 35 -0.17 5.06 -2.64
N LEU A 36 -1.50 4.99 -2.64
CA LEU A 36 -2.28 4.31 -1.59
C LEU A 36 -1.93 2.82 -1.44
N THR A 37 -1.85 2.07 -2.53
CA THR A 37 -1.49 0.65 -2.53
C THR A 37 -0.07 0.43 -2.00
N ALA A 38 0.89 1.22 -2.48
CA ALA A 38 2.28 1.14 -2.04
C ALA A 38 2.42 1.44 -0.54
N VAL A 39 1.71 2.48 -0.07
CA VAL A 39 1.63 2.85 1.35
C VAL A 39 1.02 1.72 2.19
N ALA A 40 -0.10 1.12 1.72
CA ALA A 40 -0.77 0.02 2.42
C ALA A 40 0.16 -1.20 2.56
N LEU A 41 0.82 -1.60 1.47
CA LEU A 41 1.77 -2.72 1.46
C LEU A 41 2.98 -2.45 2.35
N PHE A 42 3.55 -1.25 2.27
CA PHE A 42 4.70 -0.86 3.09
C PHE A 42 4.35 -0.86 4.58
N ALA A 43 3.23 -0.21 4.95
CA ALA A 43 2.75 -0.19 6.33
C ALA A 43 2.45 -1.60 6.85
N GLY A 44 1.81 -2.45 6.04
CA GLY A 44 1.55 -3.85 6.37
C GLY A 44 2.82 -4.65 6.64
N ASN A 45 3.82 -4.51 5.77
CA ASN A 45 5.06 -5.27 5.87
C ASN A 45 5.92 -4.86 7.08
N TYR A 46 6.14 -3.55 7.25
CA TYR A 46 7.11 -3.03 8.21
C TYR A 46 6.50 -2.62 9.55
N LEU A 47 5.29 -2.04 9.56
CA LEU A 47 4.65 -1.52 10.77
C LEU A 47 3.69 -2.55 11.39
N GLY A 48 2.98 -3.30 10.53
CA GLY A 48 2.05 -4.37 10.85
C GLY A 48 0.59 -4.06 10.47
N PRO A 49 -0.33 -5.05 10.52
CA PRO A 49 -1.72 -4.96 10.08
C PRO A 49 -2.49 -3.77 10.68
N ARG A 50 -2.34 -3.50 11.98
CA ARG A 50 -3.01 -2.38 12.64
C ARG A 50 -2.61 -1.03 12.03
N TYR A 51 -1.33 -0.87 11.70
CA TYR A 51 -0.82 0.34 11.06
C TYR A 51 -1.18 0.39 9.57
N ALA A 52 -1.23 -0.75 8.88
CA ALA A 52 -1.69 -0.80 7.48
C ALA A 52 -3.10 -0.22 7.33
N VAL A 53 -4.03 -0.72 8.16
CA VAL A 53 -5.41 -0.24 8.18
C VAL A 53 -5.44 1.23 8.63
N GLY A 54 -4.78 1.56 9.74
CA GLY A 54 -4.79 2.93 10.28
C GLY A 54 -4.25 3.98 9.31
N VAL A 55 -3.14 3.69 8.62
CA VAL A 55 -2.53 4.61 7.65
C VAL A 55 -3.45 4.83 6.46
N VAL A 56 -4.00 3.76 5.88
CA VAL A 56 -4.92 3.86 4.74
C VAL A 56 -6.14 4.68 5.10
N PHE A 57 -6.84 4.31 6.18
CA PHE A 57 -8.05 5.02 6.61
C PHE A 57 -7.76 6.50 6.92
N SER A 58 -6.66 6.78 7.63
CA SER A 58 -6.29 8.17 7.95
C SER A 58 -6.01 8.96 6.68
N ALA A 59 -5.23 8.41 5.74
CA ALA A 59 -4.93 9.09 4.49
C ALA A 59 -6.19 9.37 3.67
N MET A 60 -7.09 8.39 3.58
CA MET A 60 -8.30 8.52 2.79
C MET A 60 -9.30 9.51 3.40
N VAL A 61 -9.60 9.41 4.69
CA VAL A 61 -10.48 10.35 5.39
C VAL A 61 -9.93 11.78 5.28
N LEU A 62 -8.64 11.96 5.53
CA LEU A 62 -8.01 13.29 5.47
C LEU A 62 -8.06 13.88 4.07
N SER A 63 -7.78 13.10 3.03
CA SER A 63 -7.81 13.62 1.65
C SER A 63 -9.25 13.84 1.16
N ASP A 64 -10.18 12.94 1.46
CA ASP A 64 -11.58 13.08 1.04
C ASP A 64 -12.30 14.22 1.78
N PHE A 65 -11.83 14.59 2.98
CA PHE A 65 -12.31 15.80 3.65
C PHE A 65 -12.12 17.07 2.80
N PHE A 66 -11.05 17.16 1.99
CA PHE A 66 -10.84 18.29 1.09
C PHE A 66 -11.31 18.04 -0.34
N ILE A 67 -11.21 16.80 -0.84
CA ILE A 67 -11.64 16.44 -2.21
C ILE A 67 -13.18 16.42 -2.31
N GLY A 68 -13.85 16.04 -1.22
CA GLY A 68 -15.29 15.86 -1.13
C GLY A 68 -15.68 14.41 -0.88
N PHE A 69 -16.62 14.22 0.03
CA PHE A 69 -17.22 12.92 0.30
C PHE A 69 -18.30 12.59 -0.74
N TYR A 70 -18.46 11.29 -1.03
CA TYR A 70 -19.49 10.76 -1.92
C TYR A 70 -20.30 9.68 -1.18
N ASP A 71 -21.05 8.85 -1.90
CA ASP A 71 -21.85 7.78 -1.29
C ASP A 71 -21.02 6.97 -0.27
N TRP A 72 -21.49 6.96 0.98
CA TRP A 72 -20.74 6.41 2.10
C TRP A 72 -20.51 4.90 1.99
N LYS A 73 -21.40 4.17 1.28
CA LYS A 73 -21.25 2.73 1.07
C LYS A 73 -20.12 2.48 0.08
N LEU A 74 -20.07 3.24 -1.01
CA LEU A 74 -18.96 3.18 -1.96
C LEU A 74 -17.65 3.57 -1.30
N MET A 75 -17.63 4.67 -0.54
CA MET A 75 -16.44 5.08 0.21
C MET A 75 -15.92 3.97 1.12
N LEU A 76 -16.80 3.35 1.91
CA LEU A 76 -16.42 2.28 2.82
C LEU A 76 -15.80 1.08 2.06
N ILE A 77 -16.33 0.74 0.89
CA ILE A 77 -15.79 -0.33 0.04
C ILE A 77 -14.40 0.05 -0.51
N VAL A 78 -14.22 1.28 -0.98
CA VAL A 78 -12.92 1.77 -1.47
C VAL A 78 -11.88 1.80 -0.35
N TYR A 79 -12.27 2.22 0.85
CA TYR A 79 -11.37 2.27 2.01
C TYR A 79 -10.99 0.86 2.45
N GLY A 80 -12.00 -0.01 2.49
CA GLY A 80 -11.84 -1.42 2.82
C GLY A 80 -10.93 -2.15 1.85
N SER A 81 -11.07 -1.91 0.53
CA SER A 81 -10.23 -2.57 -0.47
C SER A 81 -8.76 -2.19 -0.32
N PHE A 82 -8.42 -0.90 -0.18
CA PHE A 82 -7.03 -0.49 0.11
C PHE A 82 -6.51 -1.04 1.45
N ALA A 83 -7.35 -1.07 2.48
CA ALA A 83 -6.96 -1.64 3.77
C ALA A 83 -6.67 -3.15 3.67
N MET A 84 -7.45 -3.90 2.88
CA MET A 84 -7.22 -5.32 2.61
C MET A 84 -5.88 -5.57 1.90
N VAL A 85 -5.50 -4.69 0.97
CA VAL A 85 -4.21 -4.79 0.25
C VAL A 85 -3.02 -4.76 1.22
N GLY A 86 -3.06 -3.94 2.27
CA GLY A 86 -2.01 -3.94 3.30
C GLY A 86 -2.18 -5.04 4.35
N PHE A 87 -3.43 -5.35 4.72
CA PHE A 87 -3.76 -6.25 5.83
C PHE A 87 -3.48 -7.72 5.51
N ILE A 88 -4.04 -8.26 4.41
CA ILE A 88 -3.92 -9.69 4.05
C ILE A 88 -2.46 -10.12 3.95
N PRO A 89 -1.60 -9.41 3.20
CA PRO A 89 -0.21 -9.83 3.04
C PRO A 89 0.58 -9.72 4.36
N SER A 90 0.23 -8.77 5.22
CA SER A 90 0.84 -8.64 6.55
C SER A 90 0.49 -9.81 7.48
N LEU A 91 -0.70 -10.41 7.32
CA LEU A 91 -1.07 -11.63 8.03
C LEU A 91 -0.29 -12.83 7.51
N ILE A 92 -0.25 -13.02 6.19
CA ILE A 92 0.51 -14.11 5.54
C ILE A 92 1.99 -14.03 5.95
N GLY A 93 2.57 -12.82 5.91
CA GLY A 93 3.94 -12.57 6.32
C GLY A 93 4.21 -12.84 7.80
N ARG A 94 3.21 -12.71 8.67
CA ARG A 94 3.33 -13.07 10.11
C ARG A 94 3.24 -14.57 10.33
N VAL A 95 2.34 -15.26 9.64
CA VAL A 95 2.18 -16.72 9.72
C VAL A 95 3.44 -17.42 9.20
N GLY A 96 4.00 -16.95 8.08
CA GLY A 96 5.23 -17.49 7.49
C GLY A 96 6.50 -17.21 8.30
N ARG A 97 6.50 -16.22 9.22
CA ARG A 97 7.69 -15.88 10.03
C ARG A 97 7.95 -16.86 11.18
N GLY A 98 6.99 -17.70 11.59
CA GLY A 98 7.13 -18.66 12.69
C GLY A 98 7.64 -18.04 14.01
N LYS A 99 7.85 -18.85 15.06
CA LYS A 99 8.45 -18.39 16.34
C LYS A 99 9.92 -17.93 16.17
N ASN A 100 10.54 -18.18 15.02
CA ASN A 100 11.96 -17.98 14.81
C ASN A 100 12.22 -16.64 14.09
N GLN A 101 12.18 -15.54 14.86
CA GLN A 101 12.38 -14.16 14.39
C GLN A 101 13.75 -13.90 13.72
N ASN A 102 14.67 -14.87 13.77
CA ASN A 102 16.02 -14.77 13.23
C ASN A 102 16.13 -15.15 11.75
N LYS A 103 15.12 -15.82 11.16
CA LYS A 103 15.16 -16.15 9.73
C LYS A 103 14.60 -14.95 8.97
N LYS A 104 15.49 -14.32 8.20
CA LYS A 104 15.28 -13.19 7.26
C LYS A 104 14.30 -13.52 6.12
N GLN A 105 13.28 -14.34 6.37
CA GLN A 105 12.18 -14.62 5.44
C GLN A 105 11.18 -13.48 5.52
N ASN A 106 11.64 -12.29 5.14
CA ASN A 106 10.74 -11.20 4.85
C ASN A 106 9.98 -11.63 3.60
N LEU A 107 8.66 -11.83 3.71
CA LEU A 107 7.81 -12.17 2.56
C LEU A 107 7.99 -11.16 1.40
N TYR A 108 8.52 -9.97 1.74
CA TYR A 108 8.80 -8.83 0.89
C TYR A 108 10.29 -8.57 0.59
N SER A 109 11.22 -9.42 1.03
CA SER A 109 12.64 -9.29 0.59
C SER A 109 12.83 -9.76 -0.85
N ASN A 110 11.80 -10.37 -1.43
CA ASN A 110 11.77 -10.75 -2.82
C ASN A 110 10.93 -9.72 -3.57
N THR A 111 11.62 -8.92 -4.37
CA THR A 111 11.05 -7.90 -5.25
C THR A 111 9.86 -8.43 -6.07
N THR A 112 9.95 -9.67 -6.56
CA THR A 112 8.87 -10.33 -7.32
C THR A 112 7.60 -10.51 -6.49
N LYS A 113 7.73 -10.82 -5.20
CA LYS A 113 6.56 -10.96 -4.31
C LYS A 113 5.91 -9.62 -4.05
N VAL A 114 6.70 -8.56 -3.84
CA VAL A 114 6.16 -7.21 -3.59
C VAL A 114 5.34 -6.73 -4.79
N PHE A 115 5.89 -6.85 -6.00
CA PHE A 115 5.18 -6.49 -7.22
C PHE A 115 3.98 -7.41 -7.49
N GLY A 116 4.08 -8.71 -7.19
CA GLY A 116 2.95 -9.62 -7.26
C GLY A 116 1.80 -9.21 -6.33
N MET A 117 2.10 -8.82 -5.09
CA MET A 117 1.08 -8.32 -4.15
C MET A 117 0.49 -6.97 -4.58
N SER A 118 1.31 -6.10 -5.18
CA SER A 118 0.84 -4.85 -5.78
C SER A 118 -0.18 -5.11 -6.88
N LEU A 119 0.15 -6.00 -7.82
CA LEU A 119 -0.74 -6.35 -8.93
C LEU A 119 -2.03 -7.02 -8.45
N LEU A 120 -1.92 -7.97 -7.51
CA LEU A 120 -3.10 -8.59 -6.88
C LEU A 120 -3.95 -7.56 -6.15
N GLY A 121 -3.33 -6.55 -5.53
CA GLY A 121 -4.01 -5.43 -4.91
C GLY A 121 -4.83 -4.61 -5.92
N SER A 122 -4.23 -4.25 -7.06
CA SER A 122 -4.93 -3.54 -8.13
C SER A 122 -6.11 -4.36 -8.68
N ILE A 123 -5.92 -5.68 -8.86
CA ILE A 123 -6.98 -6.59 -9.34
C ILE A 123 -8.14 -6.64 -8.34
N LEU A 124 -7.83 -6.86 -7.05
CA LEU A 124 -8.84 -6.89 -5.99
C LEU A 124 -9.59 -5.56 -5.91
N PHE A 125 -8.85 -4.45 -5.93
CA PHE A 125 -9.43 -3.11 -5.92
C PHE A 125 -10.39 -2.92 -7.09
N PHE A 126 -9.97 -3.25 -8.31
CA PHE A 126 -10.78 -3.13 -9.52
C PHE A 126 -12.05 -3.97 -9.44
N LEU A 127 -11.93 -5.25 -9.06
CA LEU A 127 -13.07 -6.15 -8.97
C LEU A 127 -14.10 -5.66 -7.94
N VAL A 128 -13.63 -5.36 -6.73
CA VAL A 128 -14.50 -5.00 -5.61
C VAL A 128 -15.17 -3.65 -5.81
N THR A 129 -14.43 -2.65 -6.31
CA THR A 129 -14.98 -1.29 -6.46
C THR A 129 -15.97 -1.17 -7.61
N ASN A 130 -15.71 -1.79 -8.76
CA ASN A 130 -16.64 -1.74 -9.90
C ASN A 130 -17.91 -2.57 -9.64
N TRP A 131 -17.79 -3.69 -8.92
CA TRP A 131 -18.95 -4.40 -8.39
C TRP A 131 -19.78 -3.52 -7.46
N ALA A 132 -19.14 -2.79 -6.54
CA ALA A 132 -19.84 -1.90 -5.62
C ALA A 132 -20.52 -0.72 -6.33
N VAL A 133 -19.88 -0.14 -7.35
CA VAL A 133 -20.48 0.91 -8.19
C VAL A 133 -21.74 0.41 -8.88
N TRP A 134 -21.71 -0.82 -9.41
CA TRP A 134 -22.89 -1.43 -10.01
C TRP A 134 -23.97 -1.74 -8.98
N PHE A 135 -23.59 -2.30 -7.83
CA PHE A 135 -24.55 -2.79 -6.82
C PHE A 135 -25.22 -1.67 -6.02
N PHE A 136 -24.47 -0.63 -5.65
CA PHE A 136 -24.97 0.48 -4.84
C PHE A 136 -25.35 1.72 -5.67
N GLY A 137 -24.85 1.82 -6.91
CA GLY A 137 -25.14 2.94 -7.80
C GLY A 137 -26.40 2.72 -8.63
N ALA A 138 -26.80 3.77 -9.34
CA ALA A 138 -27.92 3.74 -10.30
C ALA A 138 -27.45 3.98 -11.75
N MET A 139 -26.14 3.99 -11.99
CA MET A 139 -25.55 4.32 -13.30
C MET A 139 -25.74 3.19 -14.34
N TYR A 140 -25.88 1.95 -13.88
CA TYR A 140 -25.98 0.77 -14.73
C TYR A 140 -27.26 -0.02 -14.41
N PRO A 141 -27.82 -0.77 -15.37
CA PRO A 141 -28.94 -1.68 -15.11
C PRO A 141 -28.63 -2.67 -13.99
N ALA A 142 -29.64 -3.01 -13.18
CA ALA A 142 -29.53 -3.96 -12.08
C ALA A 142 -29.57 -5.43 -12.56
N ASP A 143 -28.79 -5.75 -13.59
CA ASP A 143 -28.66 -7.06 -14.19
C ASP A 143 -27.18 -7.39 -14.50
N PHE A 144 -26.94 -8.58 -15.05
CA PHE A 144 -25.59 -9.01 -15.41
C PHE A 144 -24.96 -8.15 -16.51
N SER A 145 -25.76 -7.59 -17.42
CA SER A 145 -25.28 -6.72 -18.49
C SER A 145 -24.74 -5.40 -17.92
N GLY A 146 -25.44 -4.83 -16.93
CA GLY A 146 -24.99 -3.65 -16.20
C GLY A 146 -23.70 -3.91 -15.40
N LEU A 147 -23.54 -5.10 -14.81
CA LEU A 147 -22.32 -5.47 -14.12
C LEU A 147 -21.12 -5.51 -15.08
N VAL A 148 -21.30 -6.15 -16.24
CA VAL A 148 -20.26 -6.19 -17.29
C VAL A 148 -19.94 -4.77 -17.79
N SER A 149 -20.97 -3.94 -17.97
CA SER A 149 -20.80 -2.54 -18.40
C SER A 149 -19.94 -1.74 -17.40
N SER A 150 -20.18 -1.90 -16.10
CA SER A 150 -19.38 -1.29 -15.03
C SER A 150 -17.91 -1.70 -15.12
N TYR A 151 -17.63 -3.00 -15.30
CA TYR A 151 -16.25 -3.47 -15.46
C TYR A 151 -15.56 -2.96 -16.72
N VAL A 152 -16.26 -2.96 -17.86
CA VAL A 152 -15.71 -2.46 -19.13
C VAL A 152 -15.37 -0.97 -19.01
N ALA A 153 -16.27 -0.18 -18.44
CA ALA A 153 -16.04 1.24 -18.18
C ALA A 153 -14.88 1.48 -17.20
N GLY A 154 -14.63 0.54 -16.28
CA GLY A 154 -13.54 0.62 -15.31
C GLY A 154 -12.14 0.30 -15.86
N LEU A 155 -12.02 -0.34 -17.03
CA LEU A 155 -10.73 -0.79 -17.57
C LEU A 155 -9.65 0.31 -17.73
N PRO A 156 -9.98 1.54 -18.18
CA PRO A 156 -9.00 2.62 -18.24
C PRO A 156 -8.44 2.97 -16.85
N PHE A 157 -9.29 2.97 -15.81
CA PHE A 157 -8.86 3.24 -14.44
C PHE A 157 -8.05 2.10 -13.84
N PHE A 158 -8.35 0.86 -14.23
CA PHE A 158 -7.57 -0.30 -13.84
C PHE A 158 -6.15 -0.26 -14.40
N ARG A 159 -6.00 0.13 -15.67
CA ARG A 159 -4.69 0.34 -16.30
C ARG A 159 -3.87 1.36 -15.52
N ASN A 160 -4.48 2.49 -15.18
CA ASN A 160 -3.81 3.55 -14.41
C ASN A 160 -3.45 3.07 -13.00
N ALA A 161 -4.33 2.30 -12.35
CA ALA A 161 -4.08 1.72 -11.04
C ALA A 161 -2.86 0.79 -11.08
N ILE A 162 -2.77 -0.13 -12.04
CA ILE A 162 -1.60 -1.02 -12.18
C ILE A 162 -0.31 -0.20 -12.34
N LEU A 163 -0.31 0.79 -13.25
CA LEU A 163 0.88 1.59 -13.51
C LEU A 163 1.30 2.38 -12.27
N GLY A 164 0.35 3.01 -11.58
CA GLY A 164 0.62 3.77 -10.35
C GLY A 164 1.10 2.87 -9.22
N ASP A 165 0.41 1.76 -9.01
CA ASP A 165 0.72 0.82 -7.94
C ASP A 165 2.13 0.23 -8.12
N LEU A 166 2.49 -0.20 -9.34
CA LEU A 166 3.83 -0.70 -9.63
C LEU A 166 4.88 0.42 -9.49
N TRP A 167 4.60 1.63 -9.99
CA TRP A 167 5.53 2.75 -9.90
C TRP A 167 5.84 3.12 -8.44
N TYR A 168 4.81 3.42 -7.65
CA TYR A 168 4.98 3.83 -6.26
C TYR A 168 5.53 2.70 -5.39
N THR A 169 5.13 1.45 -5.64
CA THR A 169 5.69 0.29 -4.94
C THR A 169 7.19 0.15 -5.24
N GLY A 170 7.59 0.28 -6.52
CA GLY A 170 8.99 0.24 -6.91
C GLY A 170 9.81 1.35 -6.25
N VAL A 171 9.31 2.58 -6.27
CA VAL A 171 9.96 3.74 -5.64
C VAL A 171 10.09 3.53 -4.12
N PHE A 172 9.02 3.15 -3.43
CA PHE A 172 9.02 3.05 -1.97
C PHE A 172 9.96 1.97 -1.46
N PHE A 173 9.82 0.76 -2.00
CA PHE A 173 10.64 -0.36 -1.58
C PHE A 173 12.09 -0.18 -2.06
N GLY A 174 12.30 0.40 -3.25
CA GLY A 174 13.63 0.74 -3.76
C GLY A 174 14.37 1.76 -2.89
N VAL A 175 13.72 2.87 -2.53
CA VAL A 175 14.30 3.89 -1.62
C VAL A 175 14.62 3.28 -0.26
N TYR A 176 13.72 2.44 0.27
CA TYR A 176 13.95 1.79 1.55
C TYR A 176 15.15 0.84 1.53
N GLU A 177 15.23 -0.08 0.56
CA GLU A 177 16.36 -1.00 0.42
C GLU A 177 17.68 -0.25 0.17
N TYR A 178 17.66 0.82 -0.64
CA TYR A 178 18.83 1.65 -0.86
C TYR A 178 19.31 2.35 0.43
N SER A 179 18.38 2.82 1.26
CA SER A 179 18.71 3.43 2.56
C SER A 179 19.38 2.43 3.51
N LEU A 180 18.96 1.16 3.48
CA LEU A 180 19.59 0.09 4.26
C LEU A 180 21.00 -0.19 3.76
N TYR A 181 21.19 -0.28 2.45
CA TYR A 181 22.50 -0.46 1.83
C TYR A 181 23.48 0.66 2.23
N LEU A 182 23.06 1.93 2.18
CA LEU A 182 23.90 3.05 2.60
C LEU A 182 24.29 2.98 4.07
N LYS A 183 23.35 2.58 4.94
CA LYS A 183 23.60 2.41 6.38
C LYS A 183 24.62 1.31 6.66
N GLU A 184 24.52 0.18 5.97
CA GLU A 184 25.49 -0.92 6.09
C GLU A 184 26.87 -0.49 5.61
N LYS A 185 26.95 0.15 4.44
CA LYS A 185 28.20 0.71 3.89
C LYS A 185 28.85 1.71 4.85
N TRP A 186 28.06 2.62 5.43
CA TRP A 186 28.56 3.62 6.37
C TRP A 186 29.06 2.99 7.69
N ALA A 187 28.36 1.95 8.19
CA ALA A 187 28.78 1.22 9.38
C ALA A 187 30.10 0.45 9.16
N LEU A 188 30.29 -0.14 7.97
CA LEU A 188 31.54 -0.79 7.58
C LEU A 188 32.70 0.20 7.54
N ASN A 189 32.50 1.35 6.89
CA ASN A 189 33.53 2.40 6.82
C ASN A 189 33.94 2.88 8.23
N ARG A 190 33.00 3.07 9.16
CA ARG A 190 33.34 3.44 10.55
C ARG A 190 34.09 2.36 11.32
N LYS A 191 33.89 1.08 11.02
CA LYS A 191 34.66 0.00 11.64
C LYS A 191 36.11 -0.03 11.13
N ILE A 192 36.31 0.16 9.83
CA ILE A 192 37.65 0.19 9.21
C ILE A 192 38.48 1.35 9.78
N VAL A 193 37.91 2.56 9.87
CA VAL A 193 38.59 3.73 10.47
C VAL A 193 38.99 3.49 11.93
N LYS A 194 38.21 2.73 12.70
CA LYS A 194 38.52 2.40 14.09
C LYS A 194 39.57 1.30 14.28
N VAL A 195 39.82 0.47 13.27
CA VAL A 195 40.84 -0.59 13.32
C VAL A 195 42.22 -0.03 12.91
N ASN A 196 42.23 1.04 12.11
CA ASN A 196 43.45 1.65 11.59
C ASN A 196 44.00 2.82 12.44
N ASN A 197 43.33 3.15 13.55
CA ASN A 197 43.76 4.13 14.56
C ASN A 197 43.96 3.41 15.89
#